data_AF-A0A518BEX9-F1
#
_entry.id   AF-A0A518BEX9-F1
#
_cell.length_a   1.000
_cell.length_b   1.000
_cell.length_c   1.000
_cell.angle_alpha   90.00
_cell.angle_beta   90.00
_cell.angle_gamma   90.00
#
_symmetry.space_group_name_H-M   'P 1'
#
loop_
_entity.id
_entity.type
_entity.pdbx_description
1 polymer ?
#
loop_
_entity_poly.entity_id
_entity_poly.type
_entity_poly.pdbx_seq_one_letter_code
_entity_poly.pdbx_strand_id
1 'polypeptide(L)'
;MSTTRHKRRIKLIQPKLQLRLTAIFGGVALTSLLLQFLLFMQMYSDLAMRLPNDALLVLSEMRGELMGVLAFSVLVLLPLTFSVGVLVTFRIAGPVYRLERYLEQVARGEKPADCALRQGDELQTLCKLVNEATRPLREGEAEPLATESSVTEESVAA
;
A
#
# COMPACT_ATOMS: atom_id res chain seq x y z
N MET A 1 -30.50 -16.43 -22.79
CA MET A 1 -30.19 -15.38 -21.80
C MET A 1 -28.82 -14.82 -22.11
N SER A 2 -28.74 -13.55 -22.53
CA SER A 2 -27.50 -12.86 -22.88
C SER A 2 -26.73 -12.50 -21.62
N THR A 3 -25.55 -13.08 -21.42
CA THR A 3 -24.63 -12.70 -20.34
C THR A 3 -23.88 -11.44 -20.76
N THR A 4 -24.33 -10.27 -20.32
CA THR A 4 -23.64 -8.99 -20.52
C THR A 4 -22.31 -8.97 -19.77
N ARG A 5 -21.22 -9.23 -20.51
CA ARG A 5 -19.83 -9.21 -20.05
C ARG A 5 -19.45 -7.80 -19.57
N HIS A 6 -19.52 -7.56 -18.27
CA HIS A 6 -19.06 -6.31 -17.65
C HIS A 6 -17.55 -6.17 -17.80
N LYS A 7 -17.09 -5.35 -18.76
CA LYS A 7 -15.69 -4.91 -18.83
C LYS A 7 -15.43 -3.92 -17.68
N ARG A 8 -14.88 -4.39 -16.56
CA ARG A 8 -14.43 -3.53 -15.45
C ARG A 8 -13.27 -2.65 -15.95
N ARG A 9 -13.53 -1.37 -16.20
CA ARG A 9 -12.59 -0.37 -16.79
C ARG A 9 -11.78 0.42 -15.75
N ILE A 10 -11.73 -0.01 -14.50
CA ILE A 10 -11.09 0.74 -13.43
C ILE A 10 -9.80 0.01 -13.04
N LYS A 11 -8.65 0.46 -13.58
CA LYS A 11 -7.32 -0.15 -13.32
C LYS A 11 -6.71 0.25 -11.98
N LEU A 12 -7.13 1.37 -11.38
CA LEU A 12 -6.67 1.82 -10.06
C LEU A 12 -7.85 1.99 -9.11
N ILE A 13 -7.83 1.25 -8.01
CA ILE A 13 -8.82 1.36 -6.93
C ILE A 13 -8.06 2.01 -5.76
N GLN A 14 -8.44 3.23 -5.37
CA GLN A 14 -7.71 4.09 -4.41
C GLN A 14 -6.27 4.43 -4.86
N PRO A 15 -6.10 5.35 -5.83
CA PRO A 15 -4.80 5.59 -6.49
C PRO A 15 -3.70 6.11 -5.55
N LYS A 16 -4.06 6.76 -4.44
CA LYS A 16 -3.07 7.32 -3.49
C LYS A 16 -2.25 6.22 -2.79
N LEU A 17 -2.93 5.25 -2.19
CA LEU A 17 -2.30 4.12 -1.51
C LEU A 17 -1.50 3.26 -2.50
N GLN A 18 -2.14 2.89 -3.62
CA GLN A 18 -1.50 2.03 -4.62
C GLN A 18 -0.24 2.68 -5.20
N LEU A 19 -0.29 3.97 -5.56
CA LEU A 19 0.84 4.66 -6.18
C LEU A 19 1.98 4.90 -5.18
N ARG A 20 1.67 5.18 -3.91
CA ARG A 20 2.69 5.33 -2.86
C ARG A 20 3.42 4.02 -2.57
N LEU A 21 2.68 2.92 -2.42
CA LEU A 21 3.28 1.59 -2.23
C LEU A 21 4.11 1.19 -3.45
N THR A 22 3.55 1.37 -4.65
CA THR A 22 4.26 1.07 -5.91
C THR A 22 5.53 1.91 -6.04
N ALA A 23 5.50 3.19 -5.65
CA ALA A 23 6.69 4.05 -5.67
C ALA A 23 7.76 3.59 -4.68
N ILE A 24 7.38 3.15 -3.47
CA ILE A 24 8.33 2.62 -2.47
C ILE A 24 8.98 1.32 -2.98
N PHE A 25 8.17 0.34 -3.42
CA PHE A 25 8.70 -0.92 -3.95
C PHE A 25 9.51 -0.71 -5.23
N GLY A 26 9.05 0.16 -6.12
CA GLY A 26 9.77 0.54 -7.33
C GLY A 26 11.10 1.24 -7.02
N GLY A 27 11.13 2.12 -6.01
CA GLY A 27 12.34 2.76 -5.53
C GLY A 27 13.34 1.75 -4.97
N VAL A 28 12.90 0.84 -4.12
CA VAL A 28 13.75 -0.25 -3.60
C VAL A 28 14.29 -1.11 -4.74
N ALA A 29 13.45 -1.52 -5.69
CA ALA A 29 13.86 -2.30 -6.84
C ALA A 29 14.91 -1.54 -7.69
N LEU A 30 14.66 -0.26 -8.00
CA LEU A 30 15.58 0.57 -8.76
C LEU A 30 16.93 0.71 -8.06
N THR A 31 16.92 0.90 -6.74
CA THR A 31 18.15 1.03 -5.93
C THR A 31 18.93 -0.27 -5.93
N SER A 32 18.26 -1.42 -5.80
CA SER A 32 18.87 -2.74 -5.92
C SER A 32 19.48 -2.99 -7.30
N LEU A 33 18.76 -2.62 -8.37
CA LEU A 33 19.26 -2.74 -9.75
C LEU A 33 20.50 -1.86 -9.97
N LEU A 34 20.48 -0.62 -9.47
CA LEU A 34 21.62 0.29 -9.59
C LEU A 34 22.85 -0.27 -8.86
N LEU A 35 22.68 -0.76 -7.63
CA LEU A 35 23.78 -1.38 -6.88
C LEU A 35 24.34 -2.59 -7.64
N GLN A 36 23.47 -3.48 -8.13
CA GLN A 36 23.89 -4.67 -8.88
C GLN A 36 24.63 -4.29 -10.17
N PHE A 37 24.17 -3.25 -10.88
CA PHE A 37 24.84 -2.73 -12.07
C PHE A 37 26.25 -2.21 -11.75
N LEU A 38 26.41 -1.45 -10.66
CA LEU A 38 27.72 -0.94 -10.24
C LEU A 38 28.68 -2.07 -9.85
N LEU A 39 28.22 -3.04 -9.06
CA LEU A 39 29.03 -4.20 -8.67
C LEU A 39 29.43 -5.04 -9.88
N PHE A 40 28.53 -5.23 -10.84
CA PHE A 40 28.82 -5.96 -12.08
C PHE A 40 29.83 -5.20 -12.96
N MET A 41 29.71 -3.88 -13.07
CA MET A 41 30.67 -3.05 -13.79
C MET A 41 32.07 -3.11 -13.18
N GLN A 42 32.15 -3.08 -11.85
CA GLN A 42 33.43 -3.25 -11.14
C GLN A 42 34.04 -4.62 -11.44
N MET A 43 33.26 -5.70 -11.29
CA MET A 43 33.70 -7.06 -11.59
C MET A 43 34.19 -7.19 -13.04
N TYR A 44 33.47 -6.61 -14.01
CA TYR A 44 33.85 -6.67 -15.43
C TYR A 44 35.14 -5.88 -15.72
N SER A 45 35.32 -4.71 -15.10
CA SER A 45 36.54 -3.91 -15.20
C SER A 45 37.76 -4.68 -14.67
N ASP A 46 37.62 -5.32 -13.51
CA ASP A 46 38.69 -6.13 -12.91
C ASP A 46 39.06 -7.33 -13.79
N LEU A 47 38.06 -7.93 -14.45
CA LEU A 47 38.28 -9.01 -15.42
C LEU A 47 39.04 -8.56 -16.66
N ALA A 48 38.64 -7.44 -17.26
CA ALA A 48 39.26 -6.92 -18.48
C ALA A 48 40.76 -6.66 -18.30
N MET A 49 41.17 -6.24 -17.09
CA MET A 49 42.56 -6.04 -16.73
C MET A 49 43.37 -7.34 -16.53
N ARG A 50 42.70 -8.47 -16.21
CA ARG A 50 43.35 -9.76 -15.89
C ARG A 50 43.41 -10.75 -17.07
N LEU A 51 42.61 -10.52 -18.12
CA LEU A 51 42.45 -11.40 -19.29
C LEU A 51 43.74 -11.73 -20.07
N PRO A 52 44.78 -10.86 -20.18
CA PRO A 52 45.99 -11.21 -20.93
C PRO A 52 46.92 -12.22 -20.25
N ASN A 53 46.79 -12.44 -18.93
CA ASN A 53 47.86 -13.08 -18.15
C ASN A 53 47.66 -14.58 -17.87
N ASP A 54 46.45 -15.12 -17.65
CA ASP A 54 46.25 -16.56 -17.40
C ASP A 54 44.77 -16.98 -17.40
N ALA A 55 44.28 -17.60 -18.47
CA ALA A 55 42.86 -17.97 -18.61
C ALA A 55 42.34 -18.98 -17.55
N LEU A 56 43.20 -19.91 -17.10
CA LEU A 56 42.85 -20.89 -16.06
C LEU A 56 42.76 -20.25 -14.66
N LEU A 57 43.64 -19.29 -14.36
CA LEU A 57 43.63 -18.54 -13.10
C LEU A 57 42.39 -17.64 -13.02
N VAL A 58 42.03 -17.00 -14.13
CA VAL A 58 40.81 -16.17 -14.23
C VAL A 58 39.57 -17.00 -13.90
N LEU A 59 39.48 -18.25 -14.37
CA LEU A 59 38.32 -19.11 -14.13
C LEU A 59 38.15 -19.50 -12.65
N SER A 60 39.25 -19.74 -11.93
CA SER A 60 39.21 -20.04 -10.48
C SER A 60 38.89 -18.81 -9.63
N GLU A 61 39.47 -17.65 -9.96
CA GLU A 61 39.25 -16.38 -9.24
C GLU A 61 37.84 -15.84 -9.48
N MET A 62 37.29 -16.01 -10.70
CA MET A 62 35.92 -15.59 -11.03
C MET A 62 34.89 -16.15 -10.06
N ARG A 63 35.00 -17.43 -9.69
CA ARG A 63 34.04 -18.05 -8.78
C ARG A 63 34.07 -17.39 -7.40
N GLY A 64 35.27 -17.05 -6.90
CA GLY A 64 35.45 -16.37 -5.63
C GLY A 64 34.86 -14.96 -5.65
N GLU A 65 35.18 -14.18 -6.68
CA GLU A 65 34.68 -12.81 -6.87
C GLU A 65 33.14 -12.79 -7.03
N LEU A 66 32.56 -13.69 -7.83
CA LEU A 66 31.09 -13.80 -7.95
C LEU A 66 30.43 -14.14 -6.60
N MET A 67 31.00 -15.07 -5.84
CA MET A 67 30.47 -15.41 -4.52
C MET A 67 30.61 -14.24 -3.53
N GLY A 68 31.71 -13.47 -3.61
CA GLY A 68 31.92 -12.26 -2.81
C GLY A 68 30.90 -11.18 -3.13
N VAL A 69 30.69 -10.87 -4.42
CA VAL A 69 29.67 -9.93 -4.88
C VAL A 69 28.27 -10.37 -4.46
N LEU A 70 27.94 -11.66 -4.63
CA LEU A 70 26.65 -12.20 -4.21
C LEU A 70 26.45 -12.10 -2.69
N ALA A 71 27.46 -12.49 -1.90
CA ALA A 71 27.42 -12.42 -0.45
C ALA A 71 27.25 -10.98 0.03
N PHE A 72 27.98 -10.03 -0.57
CA PHE A 72 27.85 -8.61 -0.27
C PHE A 72 26.48 -8.05 -0.65
N SER A 73 25.97 -8.36 -1.85
CA SER A 73 24.64 -7.96 -2.29
C SER A 73 23.56 -8.49 -1.34
N VAL A 74 23.64 -9.75 -0.91
CA VAL A 74 22.70 -10.33 0.05
C VAL A 74 22.82 -9.64 1.41
N LEU A 75 24.04 -9.45 1.91
CA LEU A 75 24.31 -8.81 3.20
C LEU A 75 23.76 -7.38 3.28
N VAL A 76 23.76 -6.63 2.18
CA VAL A 76 23.29 -5.24 2.13
C VAL A 76 21.82 -5.14 1.74
N LEU A 77 21.40 -5.81 0.66
CA LEU A 77 20.04 -5.64 0.12
C LEU A 77 18.98 -6.37 0.95
N LEU A 78 19.30 -7.52 1.55
CA LEU A 78 18.34 -8.27 2.36
C LEU A 78 17.87 -7.46 3.58
N PRO A 79 18.74 -6.94 4.47
CA PRO A 79 18.27 -6.14 5.59
C PRO A 79 17.63 -4.83 5.14
N LEU A 80 18.11 -4.20 4.05
CA LEU A 80 17.51 -2.97 3.53
C LEU A 80 16.07 -3.20 3.04
N THR A 81 15.86 -4.20 2.17
CA THR A 81 14.53 -4.55 1.64
C THR A 81 13.59 -5.01 2.75
N PHE A 82 14.08 -5.83 3.67
CA PHE A 82 13.32 -6.28 4.84
C PHE A 82 12.89 -5.11 5.71
N SER A 83 13.80 -4.20 6.04
CA SER A 83 13.50 -3.01 6.87
C SER A 83 12.45 -2.13 6.21
N VAL A 84 12.56 -1.86 4.90
CA VAL A 84 11.53 -1.10 4.17
C VAL A 84 10.19 -1.83 4.19
N GLY A 85 10.18 -3.15 3.96
CA GLY A 85 8.96 -3.96 4.02
C GLY A 85 8.27 -3.89 5.38
N VAL A 86 9.04 -4.00 6.46
CA VAL A 86 8.54 -3.89 7.84
C VAL A 86 7.95 -2.50 8.11
N LEU A 87 8.65 -1.43 7.72
CA LEU A 87 8.17 -0.05 7.91
C LEU A 87 6.86 0.22 7.16
N VAL A 88 6.75 -0.28 5.92
CA VAL A 88 5.52 -0.17 5.11
C VAL A 88 4.36 -0.92 5.78
N THR A 89 4.60 -2.14 6.27
CA THR A 89 3.58 -2.93 6.96
C THR A 89 3.07 -2.24 8.21
N PHE A 90 3.94 -1.68 9.04
CA PHE A 90 3.52 -0.98 10.27
C PHE A 90 2.65 0.25 9.98
N ARG A 91 2.94 0.96 8.89
CA ARG A 91 2.15 2.13 8.48
C ARG A 91 0.70 1.77 8.13
N ILE A 92 0.44 0.51 7.76
CA ILE A 92 -0.91 0.02 7.44
C ILE A 92 -1.53 -0.70 8.66
N ALA A 93 -0.76 -1.55 9.34
CA ALA A 93 -1.24 -2.36 10.45
C ALA A 93 -1.77 -1.51 11.63
N GLY A 94 -1.13 -0.38 11.94
CA GLY A 94 -1.58 0.50 13.02
C GLY A 94 -2.99 1.08 12.76
N PRO A 95 -3.23 1.73 11.61
CA PRO A 95 -4.56 2.19 11.21
C PRO A 95 -5.61 1.08 11.13
N VAL A 96 -5.25 -0.11 10.62
CA VAL A 96 -6.15 -1.27 10.56
C VAL A 96 -6.58 -1.69 11.97
N TYR A 97 -5.64 -1.85 12.89
CA TYR A 97 -5.94 -2.25 14.27
C TYR A 97 -6.88 -1.25 14.98
N ARG A 98 -6.71 0.05 14.75
CA ARG A 98 -7.64 1.07 15.27
C ARG A 98 -9.05 0.90 14.68
N LEU A 99 -9.16 0.61 13.39
CA LEU A 99 -10.43 0.41 12.73
C LEU A 99 -11.13 -0.86 13.23
N GLU A 100 -10.39 -1.94 13.42
CA GLU A 100 -10.89 -3.19 14.02
C GLU A 100 -11.46 -2.94 15.42
N ARG A 101 -10.70 -2.26 16.30
CA ARG A 101 -11.18 -1.93 17.65
C ARG A 101 -12.43 -1.06 17.66
N TYR A 102 -12.51 -0.09 16.76
CA TYR A 102 -13.71 0.72 16.59
C TYR A 102 -14.91 -0.14 16.16
N LEU A 103 -14.73 -1.01 15.16
CA LEU A 103 -15.79 -1.90 14.68
C LEU A 103 -16.22 -2.92 15.74
N GLU A 104 -15.29 -3.46 16.53
CA GLU A 104 -15.59 -4.34 17.66
C GLU A 104 -16.48 -3.66 18.70
N GLN A 105 -16.21 -2.38 19.03
CA GLN A 105 -17.02 -1.60 19.96
C GLN A 105 -18.44 -1.41 19.40
N VAL A 106 -18.56 -0.99 18.13
CA VAL A 106 -19.86 -0.86 17.46
C VAL A 106 -20.61 -2.19 17.42
N ALA A 107 -19.92 -3.30 17.11
CA ALA A 107 -20.52 -4.63 17.05
C ALA A 107 -21.05 -5.12 18.41
N ARG A 108 -20.47 -4.65 19.52
CA ARG A 108 -20.99 -4.89 20.89
C ARG A 108 -22.18 -3.98 21.26
N GLY A 109 -22.65 -3.14 20.34
CA GLY A 109 -23.71 -2.17 20.59
C GLY A 109 -23.23 -0.95 21.39
N GLU A 110 -21.93 -0.77 21.56
CA GLU A 110 -21.38 0.43 22.18
C GLU A 110 -21.53 1.63 21.23
N LYS A 111 -21.50 2.83 21.79
CA LYS A 111 -21.54 4.09 21.05
C LYS A 111 -20.18 4.80 21.12
N PRO A 112 -19.12 4.22 20.54
CA PRO A 112 -17.79 4.84 20.60
C PRO A 112 -17.79 6.18 19.87
N ALA A 113 -16.82 7.04 20.14
CA ALA A 113 -16.59 8.23 19.32
C ALA A 113 -16.13 7.83 17.91
N ASP A 114 -16.26 8.75 16.95
CA ASP A 114 -15.85 8.54 15.57
C ASP A 114 -14.41 8.05 15.45
N CYS A 115 -14.19 7.05 14.57
CA CYS A 115 -12.86 6.63 14.18
C CYS A 115 -12.09 7.85 13.64
N ALA A 116 -10.88 8.06 14.17
CA ALA A 116 -9.95 9.09 13.71
C ALA A 116 -8.53 8.51 13.55
N LEU A 117 -8.01 8.62 12.33
CA LEU A 117 -6.64 8.24 11.97
C LEU A 117 -5.74 9.48 11.89
N ARG A 118 -4.42 9.30 12.02
CA ARG A 118 -3.46 10.41 11.98
C ARG A 118 -3.40 11.03 10.59
N GLN A 119 -3.00 12.30 10.52
CA GLN A 119 -2.76 12.97 9.24
C GLN A 119 -1.69 12.21 8.44
N GLY A 120 -2.03 11.83 7.20
CA GLY A 120 -1.12 11.10 6.31
C GLY A 120 -1.21 9.57 6.38
N ASP A 121 -2.13 9.03 7.17
CA ASP A 121 -2.54 7.63 7.10
C ASP A 121 -3.39 7.37 5.85
N GLU A 122 -3.16 6.24 5.18
CA GLU A 122 -3.79 5.94 3.88
C GLU A 122 -5.27 5.54 4.02
N LEU A 123 -5.68 5.02 5.19
CA LEU A 123 -7.02 4.50 5.46
C LEU A 123 -8.01 5.56 5.96
N GLN A 124 -7.66 6.86 5.91
CA GLN A 124 -8.56 7.93 6.36
C GLN A 124 -9.93 7.91 5.66
N THR A 125 -9.94 7.71 4.34
CA THR A 125 -11.19 7.63 3.56
C THR A 125 -12.05 6.45 4.00
N LEU A 126 -11.41 5.31 4.32
CA LEU A 126 -12.11 4.14 4.84
C LEU A 126 -12.69 4.40 6.23
N CYS A 127 -11.91 5.01 7.14
CA CYS A 127 -12.36 5.38 8.48
C CYS A 127 -13.54 6.36 8.44
N LYS A 128 -13.54 7.33 7.52
CA LYS A 128 -14.71 8.22 7.28
C LYS A 128 -15.94 7.44 6.82
N LEU A 129 -15.79 6.55 5.84
CA LEU A 129 -16.88 5.74 5.32
C LEU A 129 -17.46 4.81 6.41
N VAL A 130 -16.59 4.25 7.25
CA VAL A 130 -16.98 3.41 8.38
C VAL A 130 -17.75 4.21 9.43
N ASN A 131 -17.33 5.45 9.75
CA ASN A 131 -18.09 6.32 10.64
C ASN A 131 -19.48 6.60 10.09
N GLU A 132 -19.57 6.98 8.82
CA GLU A 132 -20.86 7.24 8.15
C GLU A 132 -21.77 6.00 8.15
N ALA A 133 -21.23 4.83 7.85
CA ALA A 133 -22.00 3.58 7.82
C ALA A 133 -22.46 3.10 9.20
N THR A 134 -21.70 3.38 10.26
CA THR A 134 -22.01 2.93 11.63
C THR A 134 -22.77 3.99 12.44
N ARG A 135 -22.85 5.22 11.96
CA ARG A 135 -23.57 6.32 12.60
C ARG A 135 -25.04 5.99 12.93
N PRO A 136 -25.85 5.39 12.03
CA PRO A 136 -27.24 5.03 12.36
C PRO A 136 -27.34 4.03 13.52
N LEU A 137 -26.40 3.09 13.61
CA LEU A 137 -26.35 2.08 14.67
C LEU A 137 -25.94 2.69 16.02
N ARG A 138 -25.13 3.75 16.00
CA ARG A 138 -24.65 4.45 17.20
C ARG A 138 -25.64 5.50 17.69
N GLU A 139 -26.29 6.21 16.79
CA GLU A 139 -27.26 7.25 17.14
C GLU A 139 -28.62 6.64 17.51
N GLY A 140 -28.97 5.46 16.96
CA GLY A 140 -30.19 4.71 17.26
C GLY A 140 -31.42 5.44 16.76
N GLU A 141 -31.99 5.02 15.62
CA GLU A 141 -33.23 5.53 15.00
C GLU A 141 -33.71 6.89 15.54
N ALA A 142 -32.92 7.95 15.30
CA ALA A 142 -33.42 9.30 15.46
C ALA A 142 -34.31 9.58 14.24
N GLU A 143 -35.59 9.23 14.39
CA GLU A 143 -36.80 9.60 13.64
C GLU A 143 -36.72 9.79 12.11
N PRO A 144 -37.69 9.21 11.36
CA PRO A 144 -37.81 9.45 9.93
C PRO A 144 -38.11 10.92 9.69
N LEU A 145 -37.41 11.53 8.73
CA LEU A 145 -37.75 12.84 8.20
C LEU A 145 -39.20 12.83 7.71
N ALA A 146 -40.09 13.28 8.59
CA ALA A 146 -41.41 13.75 8.26
C ALA A 146 -41.24 14.89 7.26
N THR A 147 -41.43 14.59 5.98
CA THR A 147 -41.75 15.60 4.98
C THR A 147 -42.67 14.99 3.94
N GLU A 148 -43.87 14.58 4.37
CA GLU A 148 -45.03 14.57 3.49
C GLU A 148 -46.20 15.28 4.17
N SER A 149 -46.92 16.07 3.36
CA SER A 149 -48.18 16.77 3.63
C SER A 149 -48.13 18.17 4.27
N SER A 150 -47.78 19.17 3.43
CA SER A 150 -48.65 20.34 3.32
C SER A 150 -49.23 20.38 1.89
N VAL A 151 -50.30 19.62 1.68
CA VAL A 151 -51.26 19.87 0.59
C VAL A 151 -52.41 20.65 1.22
N THR A 152 -52.65 21.86 0.74
CA THR A 152 -54.00 22.31 0.37
C THR A 152 -53.86 23.50 -0.58
N GLU A 153 -54.28 23.26 -1.82
CA GLU A 153 -54.81 24.24 -2.75
C GLU A 153 -55.86 25.12 -2.05
N GLU A 154 -55.72 26.45 -2.10
CA GLU A 154 -56.86 27.37 -2.25
C GLU A 154 -56.37 28.79 -2.59
N SER A 155 -56.34 29.15 -3.87
CA SER A 155 -56.67 30.51 -4.34
C SER A 155 -56.77 30.52 -5.87
N VAL A 156 -57.91 30.03 -6.36
CA VAL A 156 -58.54 30.57 -7.57
C VAL A 156 -59.67 31.44 -7.04
N ALA A 157 -59.51 32.77 -7.11
CA ALA A 157 -60.55 33.80 -7.27
C ALA A 157 -60.07 35.15 -6.72
N ALA A 158 -59.56 36.00 -7.62
CA ALA A 158 -59.81 37.44 -7.66
C ALA A 158 -59.30 38.01 -9.00
#